data_AF-A0AAU8U4H7-F1
#
_entry.id   AF-A0AAU8U4H7-F1
#
_cell.length_a   1.000
_cell.length_b   1.000
_cell.length_c   1.000
_cell.angle_alpha   90.00
_cell.angle_beta   90.00
_cell.angle_gamma   90.00
#
_symmetry.space_group_name_H-M   'P 1'
#
loop_
_entity.id
_entity.type
_entity.pdbx_description
1 polymer ?
#
loop_
_entity_poly.entity_id
_entity_poly.type
_entity_poly.pdbx_seq_one_letter_code
_entity_poly.pdbx_strand_id
1 'polypeptide(L)' 'MYSYEERMKAVKLYIKYEHSLASVIHELGYPSSKALYKWFKEYEENGDLSKTSKRKRWNVNTLLNRKYKV' A
#
# COMPACT_ATOMS: atom_id res chain seq x y z
N MET A 1 5.01 12.46 8.98
CA MET A 1 5.18 12.42 7.52
C MET A 1 6.20 11.32 7.25
N TYR A 2 5.87 10.28 6.47
CA TYR A 2 6.76 9.12 6.30
C TYR A 2 7.67 9.27 5.09
N SER A 3 8.94 8.97 5.27
CA SER A 3 9.96 8.98 4.22
C SER A 3 9.61 7.97 3.13
N TYR A 4 10.09 8.19 1.90
CA TYR A 4 9.88 7.25 0.79
C TYR A 4 10.37 5.84 1.14
N GLU A 5 11.52 5.74 1.80
CA GLU A 5 12.11 4.47 2.22
C GLU A 5 11.23 3.71 3.23
N GLU A 6 10.69 4.42 4.22
CA GLU A 6 9.76 3.83 5.21
C GLU A 6 8.49 3.31 4.55
N ARG A 7 7.94 4.07 3.60
CA ARG A 7 6.75 3.66 2.82
C ARG A 7 7.02 2.43 1.98
N MET A 8 8.16 2.40 1.27
CA MET A 8 8.57 1.27 0.44
C MET A 8 8.85 0.03 1.28
N LYS A 9 9.46 0.18 2.46
CA LYS A 9 9.68 -0.90 3.42
C LYS A 9 8.36 -1.51 3.88
N ALA A 10 7.37 -0.67 4.24
CA ALA A 10 6.04 -1.12 4.64
C ALA A 10 5.31 -1.87 3.51
N VAL A 11 5.38 -1.38 2.27
CA VAL A 11 4.77 -2.05 1.10
C VAL A 11 5.43 -3.41 0.82
N LYS A 12 6.77 -3.51 0.92
CA LYS A 12 7.49 -4.78 0.75
C LYS A 12 7.12 -5.80 1.83
N LEU A 13 7.04 -5.37 3.08
CA LEU A 13 6.60 -6.22 4.21
C LEU A 13 5.15 -6.68 4.01
N TYR A 14 4.29 -5.81 3.51
CA TYR A 14 2.90 -6.16 3.20
C TYR A 14 2.79 -7.27 2.15
N ILE A 15 3.60 -7.21 1.09
CA ILE A 15 3.67 -8.28 0.08
C ILE A 15 4.24 -9.57 0.69
N LYS A 16 5.29 -9.46 1.52
CA LYS A 16 5.92 -10.59 2.19
C LYS A 16 4.96 -11.34 3.13
N TYR A 17 4.05 -10.63 3.80
CA TYR A 17 3.05 -11.19 4.71
C TYR A 17 1.71 -11.52 4.05
N GLU A 18 1.70 -11.80 2.74
CA GLU A 18 0.48 -12.17 2.01
C GLU A 18 -0.67 -11.16 2.23
N HIS A 19 -0.34 -9.86 2.26
CA HIS A 19 -1.30 -8.78 2.40
C HIS A 19 -1.93 -8.67 3.80
N SER A 20 -1.26 -9.16 4.84
CA SER A 20 -1.68 -8.94 6.23
C SER A 20 -1.31 -7.54 6.73
N LEU A 21 -2.29 -6.64 6.80
CA LEU A 21 -2.12 -5.29 7.35
C LEU A 21 -1.70 -5.32 8.83
N ALA A 22 -2.32 -6.22 9.61
CA ALA A 22 -2.08 -6.32 11.05
C ALA A 22 -0.63 -6.71 11.36
N SER A 23 -0.07 -7.66 10.59
CA SER A 23 1.32 -8.10 10.76
C SER A 23 2.32 -6.97 10.49
N VAL A 24 2.10 -6.19 9.42
CA VAL A 24 2.96 -5.05 9.08
C VAL A 24 2.91 -3.96 10.15
N ILE A 25 1.70 -3.64 10.65
CA ILE A 25 1.52 -2.63 11.70
C ILE A 25 2.14 -3.08 13.02
N HIS A 26 2.02 -4.37 13.35
CA HIS A 26 2.60 -4.92 14.57
C HIS A 26 4.14 -4.92 14.52
N GLU A 27 4.73 -5.24 13.37
CA GLU A 27 6.19 -5.26 13.22
C GLU A 27 6.82 -3.88 13.10
N LEU A 28 6.21 -2.98 12.33
CA LEU A 28 6.77 -1.64 12.11
C LEU A 28 6.30 -0.62 13.15
N GLY A 29 5.17 -0.84 13.82
CA GLY A 29 4.52 0.12 14.72
C GLY A 29 3.87 1.31 14.01
N TYR A 30 3.99 1.36 12.68
CA TYR A 30 3.42 2.33 11.75
C TYR A 30 3.29 1.62 10.39
N PRO A 31 2.61 2.17 9.36
CA PRO A 31 1.67 3.30 9.32
C PRO A 31 0.25 2.86 9.72
N SER A 32 -0.76 3.72 9.56
CA SER A 32 -2.16 3.28 9.67
C SER A 32 -2.55 2.37 8.49
N SER A 33 -3.52 1.46 8.72
CA SER A 33 -4.03 0.52 7.70
C SER A 33 -4.42 1.22 6.38
N LYS A 34 -5.03 2.41 6.48
CA LYS A 34 -5.46 3.22 5.34
C LYS A 34 -4.29 3.79 4.55
N ALA A 35 -3.21 4.19 5.22
CA ALA A 35 -2.01 4.71 4.57
C ALA A 35 -1.25 3.59 3.84
N LEU A 36 -1.11 2.42 4.47
CA LEU A 36 -0.48 1.25 3.86
C LEU A 36 -1.22 0.80 2.60
N TYR A 37 -2.56 0.73 2.67
CA TYR A 37 -3.39 0.40 1.52
C TYR A 37 -3.20 1.38 0.36
N LYS A 38 -3.13 2.67 0.67
CA LYS A 38 -2.90 3.71 -0.33
C LYS A 38 -1.55 3.53 -1.03
N TRP A 39 -0.51 3.28 -0.26
CA TRP A 39 0.85 3.06 -0.77
C TRP A 39 0.95 1.79 -1.62
N PHE A 40 0.35 0.70 -1.15
CA PHE A 40 0.29 -0.55 -1.89
C PHE A 40 -0.43 -0.38 -3.24
N LYS A 41 -1.54 0.37 -3.27
CA LYS A 41 -2.25 0.65 -4.52
C LYS A 41 -1.43 1.51 -5.47
N GLU A 42 -0.80 2.58 -4.98
CA GLU A 42 0.08 3.42 -5.81
C GLU A 42 1.22 2.60 -6.42
N TYR A 43 1.78 1.66 -5.65
CA TYR A 43 2.79 0.71 -6.09
C TYR A 43 2.24 -0.30 -7.11
N GLU A 44 1.02 -0.84 -6.93
CA GLU A 44 0.40 -1.76 -7.89
C GLU A 44 0.04 -1.06 -9.22
N GLU A 45 -0.42 0.20 -9.17
CA GLU A 45 -0.81 0.97 -10.35
C GLU A 45 0.38 1.48 -11.17
N ASN A 46 1.46 1.92 -10.52
CA ASN A 46 2.60 2.56 -11.20
C ASN A 46 3.90 1.73 -11.18
N GLY A 47 3.96 0.65 -10.41
CA GLY A 47 5.18 -0.11 -10.14
C GLY A 47 6.15 0.57 -9.15
N ASP A 48 5.84 1.80 -8.71
CA ASP A 48 6.64 2.57 -7.75
C ASP A 48 5.76 3.48 -6.89
N LEU A 49 6.20 3.77 -5.66
CA LEU A 49 5.53 4.76 -4.83
C LEU A 49 5.90 6.17 -5.28
N SER A 50 4.92 7.00 -5.63
CA SER A 50 5.22 8.40 -5.95
C SER A 50 5.90 9.09 -4.76
N LYS A 51 7.10 9.66 -5.01
CA LYS A 51 7.80 10.53 -4.06
C LYS A 51 6.95 11.75 -3.67
N THR A 52 5.99 12.11 -4.52
CA THR A 52 5.08 13.25 -4.32
C THR A 52 3.66 12.76 -4.00
N SER A 53 3.06 13.25 -2.91
CA SER A 53 1.66 12.97 -2.58
C SER A 53 0.71 13.73 -3.52
N LYS A 54 0.63 13.31 -4.79
CA LYS A 54 -0.44 13.78 -5.67
C LYS A 54 -1.74 13.16 -5.14
N ARG A 55 -2.64 13.99 -4.61
CA ARG A 55 -3.95 13.54 -4.11
C ARG A 55 -4.80 13.06 -5.29
N LYS A 56 -4.66 11.80 -5.71
CA LYS A 56 -5.63 11.15 -6.60
C LYS A 56 -6.91 10.84 -5.80
N ARG A 57 -8.06 11.20 -6.37
CA ARG A 57 -9.39 10.94 -5.79
C ARG A 57 -9.74 9.46 -6.00
N TRP A 58 -10.13 8.78 -4.93
CA TRP A 58 -10.31 7.32 -4.88
C TRP A 58 -11.64 6.90 -5.53
N ASN A 59 -11.60 5.88 -6.39
CA ASN A 59 -12.77 5.07 -6.74
C ASN A 59 -12.57 3.68 -6.09
N VAL A 60 -13.54 3.26 -5.29
CA VAL A 60 -13.47 2.06 -4.44
C VAL A 60 -13.68 0.75 -5.21
N ASN A 61 -14.16 0.80 -6.46
CA ASN A 61 -14.54 -0.39 -7.24
C ASN A 61 -13.37 -1.08 -7.99
N THR A 62 -12.14 -0.55 -7.94
CA THR A 62 -11.05 -1.07 -8.79
C THR A 62 -10.39 -2.35 -8.27
N LEU A 63 -10.54 -2.68 -6.98
CA LEU A 63 -9.77 -3.77 -6.33
C LEU A 63 -10.53 -5.08 -6.21
N LEU A 64 -11.86 -5.06 -6.29
CA LEU A 64 -12.68 -6.28 -6.34
C LEU A 64 -12.61 -6.99 -7.70
N ASN A 65 -12.30 -6.26 -8.78
CA ASN A 65 -12.40 -6.78 -10.14
C ASN A 65 -11.12 -7.46 -10.68
N ARG A 66 -10.02 -7.48 -9.91
CA ARG A 66 -8.72 -8.01 -10.37
C ARG A 66 -8.31 -9.33 -9.71
N LYS A 67 -8.93 -9.70 -8.58
CA LYS A 67 -8.71 -11.00 -7.90
C LYS A 67 -9.48 -12.17 -8.55
N TYR A 68 -10.32 -11.91 -9.56
CA TYR A 68 -11.19 -12.90 -10.23
C TYR A 68 -11.08 -12.91 -11.76
N LYS A 69 -10.02 -12.35 -12.34
CA LYS A 69 -9.79 -12.47 -13.78
C LYS A 69 -8.97 -13.73 -14.04
N VAL A 70 -9.69 -14.84 -14.23
CA VAL A 70 -9.20 -16.07 -14.89
C VAL A 70 -8.74 -15.73 -16.30
#